data_AF-A0A9D1A0B9-F1
#
_entry.id   AF-A0A9D1A0B9-F1
#
_cell.length_a   1.000
_cell.length_b   1.000
_cell.length_c   1.000
_cell.angle_alpha   90.00
_cell.angle_beta   90.00
_cell.angle_gamma   90.00
#
_symmetry.space_group_name_H-M   'P 1'
#
loop_
_entity.id
_entity.type
_entity.pdbx_description
1 polymer ?
#
loop_
_entity_poly.entity_id
_entity_poly.type
_entity_poly.pdbx_seq_one_letter_code
_entity_poly.pdbx_strand_id
1 'polypeptide(L)'
;MQTYLAHYTSPKHSESATGVFEYQSASRANTKKNLHDARVKMLETYGKEAVSWVIDSVELKKEKDTRPDGQMELDFREPQKKKRPRKKEWW
;
A
#
# COMPACT_ATOMS: atom_id res chain seq x y z
N MET A 1 -12.70 -1.00 -8.45
CA MET A 1 -11.71 -2.11 -8.48
C MET A 1 -10.54 -1.70 -7.61
N GLN A 2 -9.97 -2.64 -6.86
CA GLN A 2 -8.83 -2.36 -5.96
C GLN A 2 -7.57 -3.02 -6.51
N THR A 3 -6.43 -2.36 -6.32
CA THR A 3 -5.13 -2.89 -6.72
C THR A 3 -4.50 -3.63 -5.55
N TYR A 4 -4.05 -4.85 -5.82
CA TYR A 4 -3.43 -5.74 -4.86
C TYR A 4 -2.02 -6.11 -5.32
N LEU A 5 -1.16 -6.41 -4.36
CA LEU A 5 0.13 -7.06 -4.54
C LEU A 5 -0.01 -8.52 -4.14
N ALA A 6 0.30 -9.45 -5.04
CA ALA A 6 0.39 -10.87 -4.72
C ALA A 6 1.86 -11.28 -4.60
N HIS A 7 2.18 -11.97 -3.51
CA HIS A 7 3.48 -12.62 -3.30
C HIS A 7 3.40 -14.06 -3.77
N TYR A 8 4.35 -14.48 -4.59
CA TYR A 8 4.44 -15.85 -5.05
C TYR A 8 5.81 -16.46 -4.78
N THR A 9 5.79 -17.77 -4.59
CA THR A 9 6.97 -18.61 -4.40
C THR A 9 6.91 -19.77 -5.37
N SER A 10 7.95 -19.95 -6.18
CA SER A 10 8.09 -21.16 -6.99
C SER A 10 8.43 -22.37 -6.11
N PRO A 11 7.94 -23.57 -6.45
CA PRO A 11 8.27 -24.77 -5.71
C PRO A 11 9.77 -25.06 -5.85
N LYS A 12 10.34 -25.71 -4.82
CA LYS A 12 11.77 -26.03 -4.70
C LYS A 12 12.25 -26.98 -5.81
N HIS A 13 12.45 -26.45 -7.01
CA HIS A 13 13.45 -26.94 -7.94
C HIS A 13 14.56 -25.89 -8.05
N SER A 14 15.68 -26.24 -8.69
CA SER A 14 17.00 -25.59 -8.57
C SER A 14 17.07 -24.05 -8.61
N GLU A 15 16.02 -23.37 -9.08
CA GLU A 15 15.86 -21.92 -9.01
C GLU A 15 14.53 -21.55 -8.34
N SER A 16 14.57 -21.31 -7.02
CA SER A 16 13.44 -20.78 -6.28
C SER A 16 13.25 -19.30 -6.64
N ALA A 17 12.23 -19.02 -7.46
CA ALA A 17 11.81 -17.68 -7.83
C ALA A 17 10.75 -17.20 -6.83
N THR A 18 11.13 -16.25 -5.98
CA THR A 18 10.21 -15.45 -5.16
C THR A 18 10.00 -14.11 -5.82
N GLY A 19 8.76 -13.67 -5.90
CA GLY A 19 8.43 -12.41 -6.55
C GLY A 19 7.12 -11.81 -6.07
N VAL A 20 6.87 -10.59 -6.54
CA VAL A 20 5.64 -9.86 -6.32
C VAL A 20 5.11 -9.34 -7.65
N PHE A 21 3.80 -9.38 -7.83
CA PHE A 21 3.15 -8.76 -8.98
C PHE A 21 1.90 -8.01 -8.57
N GLU A 22 1.57 -6.99 -9.36
CA GLU A 22 0.40 -6.17 -9.15
C GLU A 22 -0.78 -6.69 -9.98
N TYR A 23 -1.96 -6.72 -9.37
CA TYR A 23 -3.17 -7.09 -10.08
C TYR A 23 -4.38 -6.31 -9.55
N GLN A 24 -5.44 -6.28 -10.33
CA GLN A 24 -6.69 -5.63 -9.95
C GLN A 24 -7.76 -6.69 -9.69
N SER A 25 -8.49 -6.56 -8.58
CA SER A 25 -9.66 -7.39 -8.30
C SER A 25 -10.81 -6.55 -7.74
N ALA A 26 -12.03 -7.03 -7.98
CA ALA A 26 -13.26 -6.52 -7.37
C ALA A 26 -13.52 -7.15 -5.99
N SER A 27 -12.88 -8.27 -5.69
CA SER A 27 -13.04 -9.02 -4.44
C SER A 27 -12.19 -8.40 -3.32
N ARG A 28 -12.58 -8.58 -2.06
CA ARG A 28 -11.81 -8.11 -0.88
C ARG A 28 -10.54 -8.94 -0.67
N ALA A 29 -9.53 -8.34 -0.03
CA ALA A 29 -8.34 -9.02 0.48
C ALA A 29 -8.71 -10.30 1.26
N ASN A 30 -7.89 -11.36 1.16
CA ASN A 30 -8.08 -12.66 1.82
C ASN A 30 -9.37 -13.44 1.48
N THR A 31 -10.09 -13.07 0.42
CA THR A 31 -11.20 -13.90 -0.08
C THR A 31 -10.71 -14.95 -1.09
N LYS A 32 -11.35 -16.12 -1.13
CA LYS A 32 -11.04 -17.18 -2.12
C LYS A 32 -11.16 -16.69 -3.57
N LYS A 33 -12.11 -15.78 -3.82
CA LYS A 33 -12.28 -15.13 -5.14
C LYS A 33 -11.07 -14.28 -5.50
N ASN A 34 -10.56 -13.49 -4.57
CA ASN A 34 -9.37 -12.68 -4.80
C ASN A 34 -8.11 -13.52 -5.06
N LEU A 35 -7.94 -14.64 -4.35
CA LEU A 35 -6.86 -15.60 -4.62
C LEU A 35 -6.98 -16.23 -6.01
N HIS A 36 -8.20 -16.52 -6.46
CA HIS A 36 -8.44 -17.02 -7.81
C HIS A 36 -8.09 -15.97 -8.86
N ASP A 37 -8.54 -14.73 -8.69
CA ASP A 37 -8.22 -13.61 -9.59
C ASP A 37 -6.70 -13.39 -9.67
N ALA A 38 -6.01 -13.43 -8.52
CA ALA A 38 -4.55 -13.35 -8.45
C ALA A 38 -3.89 -14.49 -9.25
N ARG A 39 -4.38 -15.73 -9.09
CA ARG A 39 -3.86 -16.90 -9.79
C ARG A 39 -4.08 -16.81 -11.30
N VAL A 40 -5.24 -16.34 -11.74
CA VAL A 40 -5.51 -16.09 -13.16
C VAL A 40 -4.52 -15.06 -13.71
N LYS A 41 -4.32 -13.95 -13.01
CA LYS A 41 -3.35 -12.92 -13.43
C LYS A 41 -1.91 -13.43 -13.48
N MET A 42 -1.53 -14.28 -12.54
CA MET A 42 -0.21 -14.91 -12.51
C MET A 42 0.00 -15.81 -13.73
N LEU A 43 -0.99 -16.64 -14.07
CA LEU A 43 -0.94 -17.51 -15.25
C LEU A 43 -0.97 -16.72 -16.56
N GLU A 44 -1.69 -15.60 -16.63
CA GLU A 44 -1.67 -14.71 -17.80
C GLU A 44 -0.28 -14.09 -18.03
N THR A 45 0.41 -13.72 -16.95
CA THR A 45 1.66 -12.97 -17.04
C THR A 45 2.87 -13.87 -17.27
N TYR A 46 2.93 -15.00 -16.56
CA TYR A 46 4.09 -15.90 -16.55
C TYR A 46 3.82 -17.23 -17.28
N GLY A 47 2.56 -17.52 -17.62
CA GLY A 47 2.20 -18.68 -18.44
C GLY A 47 2.58 -20.02 -17.82
N LYS A 48 3.31 -20.83 -18.60
CA LYS A 48 3.66 -22.22 -18.27
C LYS A 48 4.56 -22.33 -17.03
N GLU A 49 5.41 -21.33 -16.79
CA GLU A 49 6.38 -21.36 -15.68
C GLU A 49 5.68 -21.20 -14.33
N ALA A 50 4.58 -20.45 -14.29
CA ALA A 50 3.82 -20.16 -13.08
C ALA A 50 2.80 -21.23 -12.67
N VAL A 51 2.61 -22.30 -13.45
CA VAL A 51 1.62 -23.35 -13.14
C VAL A 51 1.88 -24.00 -11.79
N SER A 52 3.16 -24.15 -11.43
CA SER A 52 3.60 -24.81 -10.21
C SER A 52 3.81 -23.85 -9.04
N TRP A 53 3.82 -22.54 -9.29
CA TRP A 53 4.05 -21.50 -8.28
C TRP A 53 2.84 -21.34 -7.35
N VAL A 54 3.12 -20.99 -6.10
CA VAL A 54 2.12 -20.83 -5.03
C VAL A 54 2.04 -19.36 -4.64
N ILE A 55 0.83 -18.85 -4.42
CA ILE A 55 0.60 -17.49 -3.89
C ILE A 55 0.51 -17.60 -2.37
N ASP A 56 1.45 -16.99 -1.67
CA ASP A 56 1.54 -17.06 -0.20
C ASP A 56 0.68 -16.00 0.48
N SER A 57 0.71 -14.77 -0.06
CA SER A 57 -0.02 -13.64 0.52
C SER A 57 -0.51 -12.67 -0.56
N VAL A 58 -1.59 -11.97 -0.21
CA VAL A 58 -2.17 -10.90 -1.02
C VAL A 58 -2.34 -9.67 -0.15
N GLU A 59 -1.66 -8.60 -0.52
CA GLU A 59 -1.71 -7.32 0.18
C GLU A 59 -2.48 -6.29 -0.65
N LEU A 60 -3.25 -5.44 0.03
CA LEU A 60 -3.84 -4.28 -0.62
C LEU A 60 -2.73 -3.26 -0.88
N LYS A 61 -2.53 -2.87 -2.15
CA LYS A 61 -1.59 -1.80 -2.47
C LYS A 61 -2.16 -0.49 -1.93
N LYS A 62 -1.62 -0.04 -0.80
CA LYS A 62 -1.88 1.31 -0.31
C LYS A 62 -1.21 2.25 -1.29
N GLU A 63 -1.99 3.10 -1.94
CA GLU A 63 -1.43 4.26 -2.63
C GLU A 63 -0.58 4.99 -1.59
N LYS A 64 0.72 5.14 -1.87
CA LYS A 64 1.58 5.94 -1.00
C LYS A 64 0.93 7.31 -0.95
N ASP A 65 0.47 7.66 0.25
CA ASP A 65 -0.03 8.99 0.56
C ASP A 65 0.95 9.96 -0.07
N THR A 66 0.53 10.68 -1.11
CA THR A 66 1.40 11.58 -1.88
C THR A 66 1.65 12.86 -1.09
N ARG A 67 1.72 12.75 0.25
CA ARG A 67 2.23 13.77 1.13
C ARG A 67 3.74 13.60 1.13
N PRO A 68 4.50 14.48 0.44
CA PRO A 68 5.93 14.48 0.59
C PRO A 68 6.24 14.74 2.08
N ASP A 69 6.98 13.82 2.67
CA ASP A 69 7.46 13.92 4.05
C ASP A 69 8.30 15.20 4.15
N GLY A 70 7.73 16.28 4.70
CA GLY A 70 8.37 17.59 4.76
C GLY A 70 7.57 18.81 4.25
N GLN A 71 6.35 18.65 3.71
CA GLN A 71 5.52 19.81 3.39
C GLN A 71 4.96 20.44 4.68
N MET A 72 5.52 21.59 5.10
CA MET A 72 4.90 22.40 6.15
C MET A 72 3.53 22.90 5.68
N GLU A 73 2.49 22.63 6.47
CA GLU A 73 1.17 23.22 6.25
C GLU A 73 1.28 24.73 6.43
N LEU A 74 0.94 25.50 5.39
CA LEU A 74 0.80 26.95 5.52
C LEU A 74 -0.45 27.23 6.34
N ASP A 75 -0.28 27.79 7.54
CA ASP A 75 -1.41 28.17 8.40
C ASP A 75 -1.94 29.54 7.98
N PHE A 76 -3.10 29.54 7.30
CA PHE A 76 -3.81 30.76 6.90
C PHE A 76 -4.77 31.27 7.98
N ARG A 77 -4.78 30.68 9.18
CA ARG A 77 -5.62 31.17 10.29
C ARG A 77 -5.13 32.54 10.76
N GLU A 78 -6.07 33.44 11.04
CA GLU A 78 -5.75 34.76 11.57
C GLU A 78 -4.96 34.66 12.88
N PRO A 79 -3.84 35.39 13.04
CA PRO A 79 -3.03 35.31 14.24
C PRO A 79 -3.86 35.72 15.46
N GLN A 80 -3.93 34.84 16.46
CA GLN A 80 -4.66 35.15 17.69
C GLN A 80 -4.07 36.38 18.38
N LYS A 81 -4.91 37.39 18.64
CA LYS A 81 -4.52 38.63 19.31
C LYS A 81 -4.11 38.32 20.75
N LYS A 82 -2.80 38.22 21.01
CA LYS A 82 -2.26 38.04 22.37
C LYS A 82 -2.51 39.32 23.19
N LYS A 83 -3.17 39.18 24.34
CA LYS A 83 -3.33 40.28 25.31
C LYS A 83 -1.94 40.61 25.90
N ARG A 84 -1.55 41.89 25.89
CA ARG A 84 -0.27 42.34 26.45
C ARG A 84 -0.27 42.08 27.96
N PRO A 85 0.84 41.57 28.54
CA PRO A 85 0.92 41.39 29.98
C PRO A 85 0.79 42.74 30.69
N ARG A 86 0.01 42.77 31.77
CA ARG A 86 -0.22 43.97 32.57
C ARG A 86 1.10 44.33 33.26
N LYS A 87 1.62 45.54 33.02
CA LYS A 87 2.80 46.04 33.73
C LYS A 87 2.46 46.13 35.21
N LYS A 88 3.30 45.55 36.08
CA LYS A 88 3.24 45.79 37.52
C LYS A 88 3.93 47.14 37.78
N GLU A 89 3.15 48.16 38.06
CA GLU A 89 3.65 49.41 38.62
C GLU A 89 3.87 49.16 40.11
N TRP A 90 5.12 49.32 40.56
CA TRP A 90 5.48 49.27 41.97
C TRP A 90 5.43 50.71 42.48
N TRP A 91 4.50 50.97 43.40
CA TRP A 91 4.45 52.16 44.25
C TRP A 91 4.57 51.69 45.70
#